data_AF-A0A8R7TC91-F1
#
_entry.id   AF-A0A8R7TC91-F1
#
_cell.length_a   1.000
_cell.length_b   1.000
_cell.length_c   1.000
_cell.angle_alpha   90.00
_cell.angle_beta   90.00
_cell.angle_gamma   90.00
#
_symmetry.space_group_name_H-M   'P 1'
#
loop_
_entity.id
_entity.type
_entity.pdbx_description
1 polymer ?
#
loop_
_entity_poly.entity_id
_entity_poly.type
_entity_poly.pdbx_seq_one_letter_code
_entity_poly.pdbx_strand_id
1 'polypeptide(L)'
;RRSAKQTFVSANDFEPALIPSKTIPDPDKKPDDWDERAKIPDPDAVKPDDWDENAPIEIVDEKATKPEGWLVDEPEEIDDPEAASPDRTGMMRRMANGRHQRWTTNPKCKKAPGCGKWKKPMKDNPAYKGKWHAPLIDNPNYKGSWKPQEIPNLEYYIELDKPDFDPIAAI
;
A
#
# COMPACT_ATOMS: atom_id res chain seq x y z
N ARG A 1 -28.96 53.26 11.81
CA ARG A 1 -29.76 52.02 11.95
C ARG A 1 -29.10 50.93 11.12
N ARG A 2 -28.16 50.16 11.68
CA ARG A 2 -27.61 48.99 10.98
C ARG A 2 -28.47 47.80 11.40
N SER A 3 -29.31 47.33 10.47
CA SER A 3 -30.12 46.14 10.67
C SER A 3 -29.14 44.96 10.55
N ALA A 4 -28.66 44.46 11.69
CA ALA A 4 -27.97 43.18 11.73
C ALA A 4 -29.01 42.12 11.39
N LYS A 5 -28.93 41.58 10.18
CA LYS A 5 -29.68 40.39 9.79
C LYS A 5 -29.25 39.28 10.74
N GLN A 6 -30.10 38.95 11.70
CA GLN A 6 -29.90 37.79 12.55
C GLN A 6 -29.84 36.58 11.62
N THR A 7 -28.68 35.95 11.54
CA THR A 7 -28.48 34.67 10.89
C THR A 7 -29.13 33.62 11.78
N PHE A 8 -30.40 33.33 11.51
CA PHE A 8 -31.12 32.27 12.21
C PHE A 8 -30.49 30.94 11.82
N VAL A 9 -29.79 30.30 12.77
CA VAL A 9 -29.22 28.96 12.60
C VAL A 9 -30.38 28.00 12.41
N SER A 10 -30.44 27.32 11.26
CA SER A 10 -31.48 26.32 11.01
C SER A 10 -31.15 25.01 11.72
N ALA A 11 -32.17 24.25 12.12
CA ALA A 11 -32.00 22.98 12.84
C ALA A 11 -31.19 21.90 12.08
N ASN A 12 -31.00 22.09 10.77
CA ASN A 12 -30.20 21.24 9.87
C ASN A 12 -28.71 21.66 9.76
N ASP A 13 -28.29 22.74 10.42
CA ASP A 13 -26.91 23.27 10.35
C ASP A 13 -25.95 22.61 11.36
N PHE A 14 -26.46 21.70 12.21
CA PHE A 14 -25.67 20.99 13.23
C PHE A 14 -25.30 19.57 12.75
N GLU A 15 -24.10 19.12 13.10
CA GLU A 15 -23.63 17.74 12.87
C GLU A 15 -23.38 17.06 14.24
N PRO A 16 -24.25 16.14 14.70
CA PRO A 16 -25.48 15.63 14.08
C PRO A 16 -26.65 16.63 14.12
N ALA A 17 -27.59 16.50 13.18
CA ALA A 17 -28.77 17.35 13.11
C ALA A 17 -29.61 17.22 14.39
N LEU A 18 -30.16 18.34 14.87
CA LEU A 18 -31.05 18.36 16.04
C LEU A 18 -32.38 17.66 15.77
N ILE A 19 -32.73 17.51 14.49
CA ILE A 19 -33.88 16.74 14.01
C ILE A 19 -33.34 15.42 13.44
N PRO A 20 -33.74 14.26 13.96
CA PRO A 20 -33.34 12.99 13.35
C PRO A 20 -33.93 12.91 11.94
N SER A 21 -33.30 12.13 11.06
CA SER A 21 -33.77 12.01 9.68
C SER A 21 -35.16 11.36 9.62
N LYS A 22 -35.99 11.75 8.64
CA LYS A 22 -37.32 11.16 8.41
C LYS A 22 -37.28 9.66 8.12
N THR A 23 -36.16 9.19 7.57
CA THR A 23 -35.94 7.81 7.21
C THR A 23 -34.59 7.36 7.77
N ILE A 24 -34.55 6.16 8.33
CA ILE A 24 -33.33 5.49 8.77
C ILE A 24 -33.07 4.28 7.87
N PRO A 25 -31.80 3.92 7.61
CA PRO A 25 -31.50 2.66 6.95
C PRO A 25 -31.99 1.50 7.84
N ASP A 26 -32.71 0.56 7.24
CA ASP A 26 -33.13 -0.69 7.87
C ASP A 26 -31.90 -1.43 8.42
N PRO A 27 -31.94 -2.00 9.64
CA PRO A 27 -30.92 -2.91 10.14
C PRO A 27 -30.78 -4.23 9.35
N ASP A 28 -31.52 -4.43 8.26
CA ASP A 28 -31.35 -5.57 7.37
C ASP A 28 -29.91 -5.70 6.88
N LYS A 29 -29.48 -6.94 6.67
CA LYS A 29 -28.11 -7.25 6.25
C LYS A 29 -28.15 -7.71 4.82
N LYS A 30 -27.12 -7.31 4.05
CA LYS A 30 -26.92 -7.79 2.68
C LYS A 30 -27.15 -9.30 2.59
N PRO A 31 -28.03 -9.77 1.68
CA PRO A 31 -28.25 -11.20 1.47
C PRO A 31 -26.98 -11.90 0.99
N ASP A 32 -26.79 -13.16 1.36
CA ASP A 32 -25.63 -13.97 0.92
C ASP A 32 -25.61 -14.16 -0.61
N ASP A 33 -26.80 -14.22 -1.23
CA ASP A 33 -26.99 -14.29 -2.69
C ASP A 33 -26.75 -12.95 -3.43
N TRP A 34 -26.50 -11.85 -2.71
CA TRP A 34 -26.35 -10.54 -3.32
C TRP A 34 -24.91 -10.30 -3.80
N ASP A 35 -24.71 -10.43 -5.11
CA ASP A 35 -23.41 -10.18 -5.72
C ASP A 35 -23.27 -8.70 -6.16
N GLU A 36 -22.36 -7.99 -5.50
CA GLU A 36 -22.02 -6.59 -5.79
C GLU A 36 -20.84 -6.46 -6.78
N ARG A 37 -20.27 -7.58 -7.25
CA ARG A 37 -19.16 -7.57 -8.20
C ARG A 37 -19.73 -7.42 -9.60
N ALA A 38 -19.52 -6.24 -10.18
CA ALA A 38 -19.94 -5.97 -11.56
C ALA A 38 -19.24 -6.89 -12.57
N LYS A 39 -17.99 -7.27 -12.29
CA LYS A 39 -17.21 -8.19 -13.13
C LYS A 39 -16.64 -9.34 -12.31
N ILE A 40 -16.73 -10.53 -12.87
CA ILE A 40 -16.20 -11.77 -12.30
C ILE A 40 -15.16 -12.37 -13.24
N PRO A 41 -14.14 -13.08 -12.73
CA PRO A 41 -13.24 -13.84 -13.58
C PRO A 41 -14.04 -14.88 -14.36
N ASP A 42 -13.78 -14.97 -15.66
CA ASP A 42 -14.41 -15.92 -16.55
C ASP A 42 -14.15 -17.36 -16.07
N PRO A 43 -15.19 -18.15 -15.72
CA PRO A 43 -15.01 -19.50 -15.22
C PRO A 43 -14.59 -20.48 -16.33
N ASP A 44 -14.86 -20.15 -17.60
CA ASP A 44 -14.53 -20.96 -18.77
C ASP A 44 -13.12 -20.67 -19.32
N ALA A 45 -12.51 -19.56 -18.92
CA ALA A 45 -11.17 -19.20 -19.31
C ALA A 45 -10.17 -20.16 -18.66
N VAL A 46 -9.45 -20.87 -19.51
CA VAL A 46 -8.34 -21.73 -19.11
C VAL A 46 -7.03 -21.03 -19.39
N LYS A 47 -6.06 -21.25 -18.50
CA LYS A 47 -4.68 -20.85 -18.73
C LYS A 47 -4.16 -21.51 -20.00
N PRO A 48 -3.63 -20.76 -20.98
CA PRO A 48 -3.05 -21.33 -22.18
C PRO A 48 -1.75 -22.07 -21.83
N ASP A 49 -1.47 -23.16 -22.57
CA ASP A 49 -0.29 -24.02 -22.37
C ASP A 49 1.04 -23.25 -22.54
N ASP A 50 1.05 -22.23 -23.41
CA ASP A 50 2.18 -21.33 -23.67
C ASP A 50 2.43 -20.29 -22.54
N TRP A 51 1.69 -20.35 -21.43
CA TRP A 51 1.86 -19.45 -20.29
C TRP A 51 2.69 -20.11 -19.19
N ASP A 52 3.97 -19.79 -19.12
CA ASP A 52 4.83 -20.25 -18.03
C ASP A 52 4.79 -19.26 -16.84
N GLU A 53 4.22 -19.69 -15.72
CA GLU A 53 4.13 -18.89 -14.49
C GLU A 53 5.38 -19.00 -13.60
N ASN A 54 6.27 -19.95 -13.91
CA ASN A 54 7.50 -20.19 -13.16
C ASN A 54 8.71 -19.49 -13.79
N ALA A 55 8.51 -18.89 -14.97
CA ALA A 55 9.52 -18.12 -15.65
C ALA A 55 10.05 -17.04 -14.69
N PRO A 56 11.38 -16.93 -14.53
CA PRO A 56 11.95 -15.88 -13.71
C PRO A 56 11.71 -14.53 -14.38
N ILE A 57 11.50 -13.49 -13.56
CA ILE A 57 11.36 -12.10 -14.02
C ILE A 57 12.62 -11.65 -14.75
N GLU A 58 13.77 -12.10 -14.25
CA GLU A 58 15.08 -11.75 -14.77
C GLU A 58 15.87 -13.01 -15.13
N ILE A 59 16.44 -13.02 -16.34
CA ILE A 59 17.36 -14.05 -16.83
C ILE A 59 18.77 -13.50 -16.88
N VAL A 60 19.76 -14.39 -16.75
CA VAL A 60 21.17 -13.97 -16.88
C VAL A 60 21.41 -13.51 -18.32
N ASP A 61 21.92 -12.29 -18.49
CA ASP A 61 22.24 -11.79 -19.82
C ASP A 61 23.51 -12.50 -20.33
N GLU A 62 23.32 -13.48 -21.22
CA GLU A 62 24.43 -14.25 -21.76
C GLU A 62 25.31 -13.46 -22.72
N LYS A 63 24.76 -12.38 -23.30
CA LYS A 63 25.47 -11.49 -24.24
C LYS A 63 26.39 -10.53 -23.51
N ALA A 64 26.15 -10.26 -22.23
CA ALA A 64 27.02 -9.46 -21.41
C ALA A 64 28.36 -10.16 -21.22
N THR A 65 29.42 -9.46 -21.60
CA THR A 65 30.81 -9.86 -21.34
C THR A 65 31.39 -9.01 -20.22
N LYS A 66 32.29 -9.61 -19.44
CA LYS A 66 33.04 -8.90 -18.40
C LYS A 66 33.77 -7.70 -19.02
N PRO A 67 33.67 -6.49 -18.44
CA PRO A 67 34.39 -5.33 -18.96
C PRO A 67 35.90 -5.50 -18.79
N GLU A 68 36.67 -5.00 -19.76
CA GLU A 68 38.13 -4.95 -19.68
C GLU A 68 38.56 -4.06 -18.49
N GLY A 69 39.52 -4.53 -17.69
CA GLY A 69 40.00 -3.81 -16.50
C GLY A 69 39.30 -4.17 -15.18
N TRP A 70 38.36 -5.12 -15.16
CA TRP A 70 37.73 -5.57 -13.91
C TRP A 70 38.68 -6.46 -13.07
N LEU A 71 38.91 -6.03 -11.83
CA LEU A 71 39.88 -6.59 -10.89
C LEU A 71 39.30 -7.78 -10.11
N VAL A 72 39.36 -9.00 -10.69
CA VAL A 72 38.75 -10.20 -10.08
C VAL A 72 39.45 -10.66 -8.79
N ASP A 73 40.76 -10.41 -8.71
CA ASP A 73 41.61 -10.85 -7.62
C ASP A 73 41.47 -9.95 -6.36
N GLU A 74 41.05 -8.69 -6.56
CA GLU A 74 40.88 -7.74 -5.47
C GLU A 74 39.44 -7.81 -4.92
N PRO A 75 39.27 -7.97 -3.59
CA PRO A 75 37.94 -7.95 -2.98
C PRO A 75 37.32 -6.54 -3.06
N GLU A 76 35.99 -6.50 -3.22
CA GLU A 76 35.22 -5.25 -3.24
C GLU A 76 35.25 -4.55 -1.87
N GLU A 77 35.17 -5.35 -0.81
CA GLU A 77 35.21 -4.90 0.57
C GLU A 77 36.50 -5.39 1.23
N ILE A 78 37.26 -4.46 1.80
CA ILE A 78 38.44 -4.73 2.62
C ILE A 78 38.18 -4.29 4.05
N ASP A 79 38.95 -4.84 4.97
CA ASP A 79 38.92 -4.38 6.36
C ASP A 79 39.39 -2.92 6.46
N ASP A 80 38.66 -2.10 7.20
CA ASP A 80 39.07 -0.72 7.44
C ASP A 80 40.39 -0.68 8.24
N PRO A 81 41.48 -0.11 7.67
CA PRO A 81 42.78 -0.13 8.31
C PRO A 81 42.83 0.72 9.61
N GLU A 82 41.92 1.68 9.81
CA GLU A 82 41.78 2.40 11.09
C GLU A 82 41.02 1.57 12.14
N ALA A 83 40.14 0.66 11.71
CA ALA A 83 39.50 -0.30 12.59
C ALA A 83 40.50 -1.32 13.17
N ALA A 84 41.61 -1.59 12.49
CA ALA A 84 42.70 -2.44 12.97
C ALA A 84 43.64 -1.73 13.98
N SER A 85 43.09 -0.91 14.89
CA SER A 85 43.88 -0.26 15.94
C SER A 85 44.59 -1.31 16.82
N PRO A 86 45.94 -1.31 16.89
CA PRO A 86 46.72 -2.33 17.59
C PRO A 86 46.72 -2.16 19.12
N ASP A 87 45.99 -1.18 19.66
CA ASP A 87 45.97 -0.93 21.10
C ASP A 87 45.22 -2.06 21.84
N ARG A 88 45.90 -2.65 22.82
CA ARG A 88 45.41 -3.77 23.64
C ARG A 88 44.07 -3.45 24.32
N THR A 89 43.82 -2.18 24.65
CA THR A 89 42.56 -1.69 25.22
C THR A 89 41.46 -1.62 24.17
N GLY A 90 41.81 -1.23 22.94
CA GLY A 90 40.91 -1.22 21.78
C GLY A 90 40.42 -2.61 21.40
N MET A 91 41.33 -3.61 21.39
CA MET A 91 41.00 -5.01 21.10
C MET A 91 40.09 -5.64 22.17
N MET A 92 40.37 -5.41 23.45
CA MET A 92 39.54 -5.93 24.55
C MET A 92 38.13 -5.30 24.55
N ARG A 93 38.03 -4.01 24.21
CA ARG A 93 36.74 -3.34 24.06
C ARG A 93 35.93 -3.91 22.88
N ARG A 94 36.57 -4.26 21.75
CA ARG A 94 35.92 -4.88 20.58
C ARG A 94 35.37 -6.27 20.87
N MET A 95 36.12 -7.12 21.57
CA MET A 95 35.65 -8.44 21.98
C MET A 95 34.50 -8.36 22.98
N ALA A 96 34.55 -7.40 23.91
CA ALA A 96 33.50 -7.20 24.90
C ALA A 96 32.20 -6.61 24.34
N ASN A 97 32.27 -5.83 23.25
CA ASN A 97 31.11 -5.14 22.68
C ASN A 97 30.58 -5.77 21.38
N GLY A 98 31.11 -6.92 20.97
CA GLY A 98 30.65 -7.67 19.79
C GLY A 98 30.75 -6.90 18.46
N ARG A 99 31.56 -5.83 18.38
CA ARG A 99 31.71 -5.06 17.14
C ARG A 99 32.65 -5.78 16.19
N HIS A 100 32.07 -6.38 15.15
CA HIS A 100 32.82 -6.80 13.97
C HIS A 100 33.51 -5.59 13.31
N GLN A 101 34.59 -5.86 12.59
CA GLN A 101 35.32 -4.84 11.85
C GLN A 101 34.39 -4.17 10.81
N ARG A 102 34.65 -2.90 10.51
CA ARG A 102 33.85 -2.17 9.52
C ARG A 102 34.44 -2.45 8.15
N TRP A 103 33.60 -2.94 7.25
CA TRP A 103 33.95 -3.12 5.85
C TRP A 103 34.06 -1.74 5.19
N THR A 104 35.15 -1.51 4.48
CA THR A 104 35.38 -0.30 3.68
C THR A 104 35.58 -0.71 2.21
N THR A 105 34.99 0.07 1.29
CA THR A 105 35.17 -0.14 -0.16
C THR A 105 36.64 0.00 -0.54
N ASN A 106 37.19 -1.02 -1.23
CA ASN A 106 38.59 -1.04 -1.63
C ASN A 106 38.92 0.17 -2.55
N PRO A 107 39.92 1.00 -2.20
CA PRO A 107 40.26 2.20 -2.95
C PRO A 107 40.76 1.90 -4.37
N LYS A 108 41.26 0.69 -4.64
CA LYS A 108 41.62 0.25 -6.00
C LYS A 108 40.38 0.07 -6.87
N CYS A 109 39.24 -0.31 -6.28
CA CYS A 109 37.97 -0.48 -6.98
C CYS A 109 37.37 0.84 -7.43
N LYS A 110 37.65 1.94 -6.74
CA LYS A 110 37.27 3.29 -7.18
C LYS A 110 37.98 3.72 -8.48
N LYS A 111 39.11 3.09 -8.82
CA LYS A 111 39.92 3.41 -10.01
C LYS A 111 39.68 2.45 -11.18
N ALA A 112 38.96 1.35 -10.94
CA ALA A 112 38.65 0.31 -11.92
C ALA A 112 37.13 0.29 -12.21
N PRO A 113 36.68 -0.33 -13.31
CA PRO A 113 35.26 -0.52 -13.58
C PRO A 113 34.55 -1.43 -12.56
N GLY A 114 35.30 -2.24 -11.81
CA GLY A 114 34.77 -3.07 -10.72
C GLY A 114 35.82 -4.02 -10.16
N CYS A 115 35.47 -4.64 -9.03
CA CYS A 115 36.33 -5.56 -8.28
C CYS A 115 35.59 -6.84 -7.88
N GLY A 116 36.34 -7.89 -7.55
CA GLY A 116 35.81 -9.15 -7.07
C GLY A 116 35.26 -10.05 -8.18
N LYS A 117 34.56 -11.12 -7.79
CA LYS A 117 34.02 -12.10 -8.73
C LYS A 117 32.91 -11.46 -9.58
N TRP A 118 33.21 -11.17 -10.84
CA TRP A 118 32.23 -10.62 -11.78
C TRP A 118 31.04 -11.58 -11.94
N LYS A 119 29.83 -11.04 -11.83
CA LYS A 119 28.59 -11.76 -12.12
C LYS A 119 27.95 -11.12 -13.35
N LYS A 120 27.47 -11.96 -14.26
CA LYS A 120 26.70 -11.50 -15.42
C LYS A 120 25.48 -10.69 -14.93
N PRO A 121 25.17 -9.54 -15.54
CA PRO A 121 23.98 -8.79 -15.20
C PRO A 121 22.73 -9.61 -15.51
N MET A 122 21.67 -9.35 -14.76
CA MET A 122 20.35 -9.89 -15.05
C MET A 122 19.62 -8.96 -16.01
N LYS A 123 18.84 -9.53 -16.93
CA LYS A 123 18.03 -8.84 -17.92
C LYS A 123 16.57 -9.28 -17.79
N ASP A 124 15.64 -8.40 -18.15
CA ASP A 124 14.23 -8.75 -18.27
C ASP A 124 14.03 -10.00 -19.15
N ASN A 125 13.23 -10.94 -18.66
CA ASN A 125 12.87 -12.11 -19.42
C ASN A 125 11.70 -11.81 -20.36
N PRO A 126 11.89 -11.80 -21.69
CA PRO A 126 10.80 -11.53 -22.62
C PRO A 126 9.70 -12.61 -22.61
N ALA A 127 9.99 -13.80 -22.08
CA ALA A 127 9.03 -14.87 -21.89
C ALA A 127 8.28 -14.78 -20.55
N TYR A 128 8.65 -13.85 -19.66
CA TYR A 128 7.95 -13.67 -18.40
C TYR A 128 6.59 -13.00 -18.63
N LYS A 129 5.52 -13.78 -18.46
CA LYS A 129 4.14 -13.30 -18.55
C LYS A 129 3.49 -13.10 -17.17
N GLY A 130 4.14 -13.56 -16.10
CA GLY A 130 3.65 -13.46 -14.72
C GLY A 130 2.64 -14.55 -14.37
N LYS A 131 1.84 -14.34 -13.31
CA LYS A 131 0.74 -15.25 -12.97
C LYS A 131 -0.41 -15.05 -13.95
N TRP A 132 -0.99 -16.14 -14.44
CA TRP A 132 -2.11 -16.03 -15.36
C TRP A 132 -3.36 -15.57 -14.60
N HIS A 133 -4.09 -14.62 -15.17
CA HIS A 133 -5.36 -14.14 -14.64
C HIS A 133 -6.43 -14.28 -15.71
N ALA A 134 -7.56 -14.88 -15.34
CA ALA A 134 -8.72 -15.00 -16.22
C ALA A 134 -9.24 -13.61 -16.61
N PRO A 135 -9.72 -13.43 -17.86
CA PRO A 135 -10.40 -12.22 -18.28
C PRO A 135 -11.63 -11.96 -17.40
N LEU A 136 -11.93 -10.69 -17.15
CA LEU A 136 -13.08 -10.29 -16.34
C LEU A 136 -14.31 -10.11 -17.24
N ILE A 137 -15.33 -10.94 -17.05
CA ILE A 137 -16.63 -10.86 -17.74
C ILE A 137 -17.67 -10.15 -16.87
N ASP A 138 -18.69 -9.59 -17.52
CA ASP A 138 -19.82 -8.98 -16.82
C ASP A 138 -20.59 -10.06 -16.04
N ASN A 139 -20.83 -9.81 -14.76
CA ASN A 139 -21.49 -10.76 -13.89
C ASN A 139 -23.02 -10.74 -14.13
N PRO A 140 -23.62 -11.83 -14.65
CA PRO A 140 -25.07 -11.87 -14.86
C PRO A 140 -25.87 -11.79 -13.56
N ASN A 141 -25.27 -12.12 -12.42
CA ASN A 141 -25.87 -12.02 -11.09
C ASN A 141 -25.57 -10.69 -10.39
N TYR A 142 -25.01 -9.70 -11.08
CA TYR A 142 -24.75 -8.39 -10.50
C TYR A 142 -26.06 -7.69 -10.17
N LYS A 143 -26.37 -7.55 -8.87
CA LYS A 143 -27.60 -6.89 -8.40
C LYS A 143 -27.40 -5.41 -8.07
N GLY A 144 -26.19 -4.87 -8.31
CA GLY A 144 -25.82 -3.51 -7.92
C GLY A 144 -25.18 -3.43 -6.53
N SER A 145 -24.72 -2.25 -6.14
CA SER A 145 -24.31 -2.01 -4.75
C SER A 145 -25.53 -2.14 -3.84
N TRP A 146 -25.45 -3.04 -2.85
CA TRP A 146 -26.54 -3.23 -1.92
C TRP A 146 -26.72 -1.96 -1.09
N LYS A 147 -27.97 -1.53 -0.92
CA LYS A 147 -28.33 -0.45 -0.02
C LYS A 147 -29.46 -0.94 0.88
N PRO A 148 -29.37 -0.70 2.19
CA PRO A 148 -30.47 -1.03 3.10
C PRO A 148 -31.71 -0.27 2.66
N GLN A 149 -32.87 -0.89 2.84
CA GLN A 149 -34.14 -0.21 2.58
C GLN A 149 -34.29 0.96 3.57
N GLU A 150 -34.85 2.07 3.11
CA GLU A 150 -35.07 3.21 4.00
C GLU A 150 -36.42 3.00 4.73
N ILE A 151 -36.38 2.82 6.05
CA ILE A 151 -37.56 2.63 6.91
C ILE A 151 -37.94 3.97 7.57
N PRO A 152 -39.25 4.28 7.69
CA PRO A 152 -39.69 5.46 8.43
C PRO A 152 -39.10 5.47 9.83
N ASN A 153 -38.38 6.54 10.15
CA ASN A 153 -37.78 6.70 11.46
C ASN A 153 -38.88 6.99 12.48
N LEU A 154 -39.10 6.06 13.42
CA LEU A 154 -40.09 6.23 14.49
C LEU A 154 -39.71 7.37 15.46
N GLU A 155 -38.42 7.72 15.54
CA GLU A 155 -37.93 8.87 16.32
C GLU A 155 -38.01 10.19 15.54
N TYR A 156 -38.44 10.16 14.27
CA TYR A 156 -38.74 11.38 13.53
C TYR A 156 -39.97 12.04 14.13
N TYR A 157 -39.74 13.06 14.95
CA TYR A 157 -40.80 13.91 15.45
C TYR A 157 -41.38 14.72 14.29
N ILE A 158 -42.64 14.46 13.95
CA ILE A 158 -43.40 15.23 12.96
C ILE A 158 -43.79 16.62 13.53
N GLU A 159 -43.54 16.88 14.81
CA GLU A 159 -44.24 17.90 15.60
C GLU A 159 -43.41 19.06 16.15
N LEU A 160 -42.29 19.45 15.53
CA LEU A 160 -41.60 20.69 15.93
C LEU A 160 -41.28 21.57 14.70
N ASP A 161 -42.33 22.08 14.06
CA ASP A 161 -42.23 23.34 13.30
C ASP A 161 -41.89 24.53 14.23
N LYS A 162 -41.96 24.31 15.55
CA LYS A 162 -41.57 25.27 16.60
C LYS A 162 -40.91 24.55 17.77
N PRO A 163 -39.58 24.63 17.94
CA PRO A 163 -38.96 24.24 19.21
C PRO A 163 -39.55 25.07 20.35
N ASP A 164 -40.14 24.41 21.34
CA ASP A 164 -40.59 25.03 22.59
C ASP A 164 -39.35 25.26 23.46
N PHE A 165 -38.65 26.36 23.20
CA PHE A 165 -37.51 26.75 24.01
C PHE A 165 -38.00 27.42 25.30
N ASP A 166 -37.61 26.87 26.45
CA ASP A 166 -37.72 27.58 27.72
C ASP A 166 -37.02 28.95 27.61
N PRO A 167 -37.65 30.04 28.08
CA PRO A 167 -37.05 31.37 28.01
C PRO A 167 -35.78 31.40 28.87
N ILE A 168 -34.64 31.55 28.22
CA ILE A 168 -33.34 31.61 28.89
C ILE A 168 -33.22 32.99 29.57
N ALA A 169 -33.25 33.02 30.91
CA ALA A 169 -33.08 34.23 31.69
C ALA A 169 -31.62 34.39 32.17
N ALA A 170 -30.72 34.81 31.29
CA ALA A 170 -29.43 35.44 31.63
C ALA A 170 -28.74 35.97 30.36
N ILE A 171 -27.98 37.09 30.50
CA ILE A 171 -27.10 37.66 29.48
C ILE A 171 -25.65 37.59 29.94
#